data_AF-A0A1J4K4S4-F1
#
_entry.id   AF-A0A1J4K4S4-F1
#
_cell.length_a   1.000
_cell.length_b   1.000
_cell.length_c   1.000
_cell.angle_alpha   90.00
_cell.angle_beta   90.00
_cell.angle_gamma   90.00
#
_symmetry.space_group_name_H-M   'P 1'
#
loop_
_entity.id
_entity.type
_entity.pdbx_description
1 polymer ?
#
loop_
_entity_poly.entity_id
_entity_poly.type
_entity_poly.pdbx_seq_one_letter_code
_entity_poly.pdbx_strand_id
1 'polypeptide(L)'
;MSDFSKESTKTFLGATLASISTDVFLNGISGSGQKVDWVNSVYNGLQTGTNFVAYDIAVEILQKNSKAYRELVKKGNNKAAVYGINAITAAAVITAINYPIAKAQQLHTTGKTTVSPADVVNTFVDGILPNVGYPVTADYLSGKIPESKNSLNQYLRGSFINVTACLGGSVANLPVSIVRDHVSPVTTVADWCKSIGPVVATQDFFAHFTNILKCISE
;
A
#
# COMPACT_ATOMS: atom_id res chain seq x y z
N MET A 1 9.25 -5.17 23.02
CA MET A 1 8.72 -5.03 21.64
C MET A 1 9.45 -6.04 20.76
N SER A 2 8.74 -6.92 20.06
CA SER A 2 9.37 -7.92 19.18
C SER A 2 10.06 -7.25 17.98
N ASP A 3 11.03 -7.91 17.36
CA ASP A 3 11.73 -7.37 16.19
C ASP A 3 10.78 -7.05 15.03
N PHE A 4 9.77 -7.91 14.81
CA PHE A 4 8.68 -7.66 13.87
C PHE A 4 7.92 -6.35 14.18
N SER A 5 7.61 -6.09 15.45
CA SER A 5 6.89 -4.87 15.84
C SER A 5 7.75 -3.63 15.63
N LYS A 6 9.06 -3.70 15.89
CA LYS A 6 9.98 -2.58 15.64
C LYS A 6 10.07 -2.27 14.14
N GLU A 7 10.26 -3.29 13.31
CA GLU A 7 10.34 -3.12 11.85
C GLU A 7 9.02 -2.64 11.25
N SER A 8 7.89 -3.17 11.72
CA SER A 8 6.56 -2.69 11.31
C SER A 8 6.35 -1.23 11.70
N THR A 9 6.73 -0.82 12.92
CA THR A 9 6.62 0.58 13.34
C THR A 9 7.51 1.49 12.50
N LYS A 10 8.76 1.09 12.21
CA LYS A 10 9.65 1.85 11.32
C LYS A 10 9.08 2.00 9.92
N THR A 11 8.54 0.92 9.36
CA THR A 11 7.92 0.90 8.03
C THR A 11 6.67 1.79 8.01
N PHE A 12 5.80 1.67 9.01
CA PHE A 12 4.61 2.50 9.14
C PHE A 12 4.95 3.99 9.22
N LEU A 13 5.88 4.38 10.09
CA LEU A 13 6.29 5.77 10.26
C LEU A 13 6.99 6.31 9.02
N GLY A 14 7.91 5.53 8.44
CA GLY A 14 8.61 5.89 7.21
C GLY A 14 7.64 6.15 6.07
N ALA A 15 6.66 5.26 5.86
CA ALA A 15 5.67 5.39 4.80
C ALA A 15 4.70 6.54 5.03
N THR A 16 4.32 6.79 6.29
CA THR A 16 3.50 7.93 6.69
C THR A 16 4.19 9.25 6.34
N LEU A 17 5.44 9.42 6.78
CA LEU A 17 6.23 10.63 6.51
C LEU A 17 6.53 10.80 5.03
N ALA A 18 6.76 9.69 4.32
CA ALA A 18 6.99 9.69 2.89
C ALA A 18 5.78 10.21 2.13
N SER A 19 4.58 9.71 2.45
CA SER A 19 3.34 10.16 1.79
C SER A 19 3.05 11.63 2.08
N ILE A 20 3.25 12.11 3.31
CA ILE A 20 3.11 13.54 3.63
C ILE A 20 4.09 14.38 2.79
N SER A 21 5.34 13.93 2.66
CA SER A 21 6.36 14.64 1.91
C SER A 21 6.09 14.62 0.40
N THR A 22 5.57 13.51 -0.13
CA THR A 22 5.10 13.40 -1.51
C THR A 22 3.96 14.37 -1.79
N ASP A 23 2.97 14.48 -0.90
CA ASP A 23 1.84 15.40 -1.06
C ASP A 23 2.34 16.86 -1.14
N VAL A 24 3.28 17.25 -0.27
CA VAL A 24 3.90 18.59 -0.31
C VAL A 24 4.68 18.81 -1.61
N PHE A 25 5.49 17.84 -2.00
CA PHE A 25 6.31 17.91 -3.21
C PHE A 25 5.47 18.05 -4.48
N LEU A 26 4.43 17.22 -4.62
CA LEU A 26 3.53 17.26 -5.77
C LEU A 26 2.69 18.54 -5.81
N ASN A 27 2.24 19.04 -4.66
CA ASN A 27 1.59 20.35 -4.59
C ASN A 27 2.53 21.46 -5.10
N GLY A 28 3.81 21.42 -4.72
CA GLY A 28 4.82 22.35 -5.20
C GLY A 28 5.03 22.28 -6.72
N ILE A 29 5.15 21.06 -7.28
CA ILE A 29 5.35 20.85 -8.72
C ILE A 29 4.12 21.28 -9.54
N SER A 30 2.92 21.00 -9.04
CA SER A 30 1.69 21.36 -9.75
C SER A 30 1.49 22.87 -9.90
N GLY A 31 2.26 23.69 -9.17
CA GLY A 31 2.20 25.15 -9.25
C GLY A 31 0.84 25.71 -8.85
N SER A 32 0.04 24.94 -8.09
CA SER A 32 -1.36 25.27 -7.79
C SER A 32 -1.53 26.56 -6.98
N GLY A 33 -0.47 27.04 -6.32
CA GLY A 33 -0.49 28.21 -5.44
C GLY A 33 -1.35 28.03 -4.19
N GLN A 34 -1.92 26.84 -3.99
CA GLN A 34 -2.75 26.51 -2.85
C GLN A 34 -1.88 26.21 -1.63
N LYS A 35 -2.35 26.63 -0.45
CA LYS A 35 -1.70 26.26 0.80
C LYS A 35 -1.81 24.75 0.98
N VAL A 36 -0.70 24.13 1.40
CA VAL A 36 -0.70 22.70 1.75
C VAL A 36 -1.71 22.46 2.87
N ASP A 37 -2.66 21.57 2.61
CA ASP A 37 -3.55 21.04 3.64
C ASP A 37 -2.81 19.94 4.42
N TRP A 38 -2.13 20.36 5.49
CA TRP A 38 -1.36 19.48 6.35
C TRP A 38 -2.22 18.44 7.05
N VAL A 39 -3.45 18.77 7.41
CA VAL A 39 -4.35 17.84 8.11
C VAL A 39 -4.74 16.72 7.16
N ASN A 40 -5.14 17.07 5.93
CA ASN A 40 -5.42 16.10 4.89
C ASN A 40 -4.19 15.26 4.53
N SER A 41 -3.01 15.88 4.45
CA SER A 41 -1.75 15.18 4.17
C SER A 41 -1.41 14.16 5.27
N VAL A 42 -1.67 14.48 6.54
CA VAL A 42 -1.49 13.54 7.66
C VAL A 42 -2.46 12.36 7.54
N TYR A 43 -3.73 12.60 7.20
CA TYR A 43 -4.68 11.51 6.98
C TYR A 43 -4.28 10.59 5.82
N ASN A 44 -3.80 11.15 4.71
CA ASN A 44 -3.23 10.38 3.59
C ASN A 44 -2.00 9.58 4.03
N GLY A 45 -1.11 10.22 4.80
CA GLY A 45 0.09 9.61 5.35
C GLY A 45 -0.23 8.39 6.20
N LEU A 46 -1.14 8.52 7.16
CA LEU A 46 -1.54 7.42 8.04
C LEU A 46 -2.14 6.24 7.25
N GLN A 47 -2.97 6.53 6.25
CA GLN A 47 -3.55 5.49 5.40
C GLN A 47 -2.47 4.77 4.58
N THR A 48 -1.51 5.50 4.03
CA THR A 48 -0.36 4.95 3.32
C THR A 48 0.52 4.11 4.24
N GLY A 49 0.79 4.59 5.45
CA GLY A 49 1.49 3.86 6.50
C GLY A 49 0.84 2.51 6.78
N THR A 50 -0.48 2.48 6.97
CA THR A 50 -1.24 1.24 7.15
C THR A 50 -1.08 0.31 5.96
N ASN A 51 -1.21 0.80 4.73
CA ASN A 51 -1.13 -0.03 3.52
C ASN A 51 0.24 -0.72 3.40
N PHE A 52 1.32 -0.05 3.81
CA PHE A 52 2.68 -0.60 3.74
C PHE A 52 2.91 -1.77 4.72
N VAL A 53 2.22 -1.78 5.87
CA VAL A 53 2.42 -2.80 6.91
C VAL A 53 1.32 -3.85 6.98
N ALA A 54 0.15 -3.59 6.36
CA ALA A 54 -1.03 -4.43 6.51
C ALA A 54 -0.80 -5.87 6.05
N TYR A 55 -0.07 -6.08 4.94
CA TYR A 55 0.20 -7.42 4.43
C TYR A 55 1.08 -8.22 5.39
N ASP A 56 2.16 -7.63 5.90
CA ASP A 56 3.07 -8.30 6.84
C ASP A 56 2.39 -8.58 8.19
N ILE A 57 1.58 -7.64 8.68
CA ILE A 57 0.74 -7.84 9.88
C ILE A 57 -0.24 -8.98 9.66
N ALA A 58 -0.89 -9.04 8.49
CA ALA A 58 -1.81 -10.13 8.15
C ALA A 58 -1.10 -11.49 8.16
N VAL A 59 0.08 -11.58 7.53
CA VAL A 59 0.90 -12.79 7.54
C VAL A 59 1.25 -13.19 8.97
N GLU A 60 1.71 -12.26 9.81
CA GLU A 60 2.09 -12.51 11.19
C GLU A 60 0.89 -12.99 12.04
N ILE A 61 -0.28 -12.36 11.89
CA ILE A 61 -1.52 -12.78 12.57
C ILE A 61 -1.88 -14.21 12.17
N LEU A 62 -1.86 -14.53 10.87
CA LEU A 62 -2.20 -15.86 10.37
C LEU A 62 -1.17 -16.90 10.82
N GLN A 63 0.12 -16.57 10.75
CA GLN A 63 1.20 -17.45 11.19
C GLN A 63 1.10 -17.76 12.68
N LYS A 64 0.73 -16.80 13.54
CA LYS A 64 0.59 -17.03 14.98
C LYS A 64 -0.68 -17.81 15.32
N ASN A 65 -1.80 -17.46 14.71
CA ASN A 65 -3.11 -17.89 15.20
C ASN A 65 -3.71 -19.07 14.41
N SER A 66 -3.28 -19.36 13.18
CA SER A 66 -3.86 -20.42 12.35
C SER A 66 -2.91 -21.58 12.09
N LYS A 67 -3.20 -22.75 12.69
CA LYS A 67 -2.50 -24.02 12.41
C LYS A 67 -2.62 -24.41 10.93
N ALA A 68 -3.82 -24.32 10.38
CA ALA A 68 -4.11 -24.66 8.98
C ALA A 68 -3.32 -23.78 8.00
N TYR A 69 -3.19 -22.48 8.27
CA TYR A 69 -2.37 -21.59 7.46
C TYR A 69 -0.89 -21.97 7.49
N ARG A 70 -0.35 -22.25 8.68
CA ARG A 70 1.05 -22.72 8.81
C ARG A 70 1.30 -24.00 8.03
N GLU A 71 0.36 -24.94 8.04
CA GLU A 71 0.46 -26.17 7.26
C GLU A 71 0.37 -25.92 5.75
N LEU A 72 -0.52 -25.02 5.33
CA LEU A 72 -0.67 -24.61 3.94
C LEU A 72 0.63 -24.02 3.38
N VAL A 73 1.25 -23.09 4.13
CA VAL A 73 2.53 -22.47 3.77
C VAL A 73 3.65 -23.52 3.71
N LYS A 74 3.74 -24.41 4.70
CA LYS A 74 4.75 -25.49 4.73
C LYS A 74 4.65 -26.45 3.55
N LYS A 75 3.43 -26.78 3.12
CA LYS A 75 3.21 -27.68 1.98
C LYS A 75 3.61 -27.05 0.64
N GLY A 76 3.68 -25.71 0.54
CA GLY A 76 4.20 -24.98 -0.62
C GLY A 76 3.42 -25.11 -1.94
N ASN A 77 2.49 -26.05 -2.04
CA ASN A 77 1.83 -26.43 -3.30
C ASN A 77 0.74 -25.46 -3.78
N ASN A 78 0.25 -24.55 -2.93
CA ASN A 78 -0.86 -23.65 -3.28
C ASN A 78 -0.55 -22.18 -2.94
N LYS A 79 0.36 -21.58 -3.71
CA LYS A 79 0.73 -20.15 -3.57
C LYS A 79 -0.48 -19.23 -3.74
N ALA A 80 -1.38 -19.53 -4.67
CA ALA A 80 -2.57 -18.71 -4.92
C ALA A 80 -3.48 -18.63 -3.67
N ALA A 81 -3.71 -19.75 -2.98
CA ALA A 81 -4.47 -19.75 -1.73
C ALA A 81 -3.77 -18.97 -0.62
N VAL A 82 -2.44 -19.05 -0.52
CA VAL A 82 -1.66 -18.26 0.46
C VAL A 82 -1.82 -16.76 0.19
N TYR A 83 -1.61 -16.32 -1.06
CA TYR A 83 -1.80 -14.90 -1.42
C TYR A 83 -3.23 -14.43 -1.17
N GLY A 84 -4.24 -15.25 -1.52
CA GLY A 84 -5.64 -14.92 -1.30
C GLY A 84 -5.99 -14.76 0.19
N ILE A 85 -5.58 -15.69 1.05
CA ILE A 85 -5.85 -15.63 2.49
C ILE A 85 -5.15 -14.42 3.12
N ASN A 86 -3.89 -14.17 2.73
CA ASN A 86 -3.14 -13.00 3.20
C ASN A 86 -3.83 -11.71 2.76
N ALA A 87 -4.25 -11.62 1.50
CA ALA A 87 -4.90 -10.43 0.97
C ALA A 87 -6.26 -10.14 1.63
N ILE A 88 -7.07 -11.17 1.89
CA ILE A 88 -8.33 -11.03 2.64
C ILE A 88 -8.06 -10.49 4.05
N THR A 89 -7.04 -11.03 4.72
CA THR A 89 -6.69 -10.61 6.08
C THR A 89 -6.09 -9.21 6.10
N ALA A 90 -5.26 -8.86 5.12
CA ALA A 90 -4.70 -7.53 4.94
C ALA A 90 -5.79 -6.50 4.66
N ALA A 91 -6.75 -6.83 3.79
CA ALA A 91 -7.91 -5.99 3.52
C ALA A 91 -8.75 -5.74 4.77
N ALA A 92 -8.89 -6.75 5.65
CA ALA A 92 -9.57 -6.57 6.93
C ALA A 92 -8.81 -5.60 7.86
N VAL A 93 -7.49 -5.72 7.94
CA VAL A 93 -6.63 -4.79 8.72
C VAL A 93 -6.74 -3.36 8.16
N ILE A 94 -6.60 -3.21 6.84
CA ILE A 94 -6.74 -1.91 6.15
C ILE A 94 -8.11 -1.33 6.44
N THR A 95 -9.19 -2.11 6.30
CA THR A 95 -10.55 -1.61 6.57
C THR A 95 -10.72 -1.16 8.00
N ALA A 96 -10.24 -1.95 8.97
CA ALA A 96 -10.37 -1.62 10.39
C ALA A 96 -9.67 -0.31 10.78
N ILE A 97 -8.56 0.04 10.11
CA ILE A 97 -7.75 1.21 10.43
C ILE A 97 -8.06 2.39 9.50
N ASN A 98 -8.05 2.17 8.19
CA ASN A 98 -8.19 3.24 7.20
C ASN A 98 -9.64 3.71 7.03
N TYR A 99 -10.65 2.87 7.25
CA TYR A 99 -12.05 3.32 7.16
C TYR A 99 -12.36 4.47 8.14
N PRO A 100 -12.09 4.37 9.46
CA PRO A 100 -12.34 5.50 10.36
C PRO A 100 -11.48 6.72 10.04
N ILE A 101 -10.23 6.53 9.57
CA ILE A 101 -9.37 7.64 9.12
C ILE A 101 -9.99 8.37 7.92
N ALA A 102 -10.44 7.62 6.91
CA ALA A 102 -11.10 8.17 5.74
C ALA A 102 -12.39 8.93 6.11
N LYS A 103 -13.17 8.45 7.09
CA LYS A 103 -14.36 9.16 7.58
C LYS A 103 -14.02 10.44 8.36
N ALA A 104 -12.93 10.45 9.12
CA ALA A 104 -12.42 11.66 9.77
C ALA A 104 -11.92 12.69 8.74
N GLN A 105 -11.21 12.22 7.71
CA GLN A 105 -10.76 13.03 6.59
C GLN A 105 -11.93 13.62 5.78
N GLN A 106 -12.98 12.83 5.53
CA GLN A 106 -14.21 13.31 4.89
C GLN A 106 -14.91 14.39 5.72
N LEU A 107 -15.00 14.21 7.04
CA LEU A 107 -15.56 15.19 7.95
C LEU A 107 -14.74 16.50 7.93
N HIS A 108 -13.41 16.40 7.90
CA HIS A 108 -12.53 17.57 7.84
C HIS A 108 -12.70 18.35 6.53
N THR A 109 -12.73 17.65 5.39
CA THR A 109 -12.76 18.25 4.06
C THR A 109 -14.15 18.79 3.67
N THR A 110 -15.22 18.10 4.06
CA THR A 110 -16.59 18.42 3.62
C THR A 110 -17.49 18.95 4.73
N GLY A 111 -17.04 18.92 5.98
CA GLY A 111 -17.84 19.26 7.16
C GLY A 111 -18.96 18.24 7.47
N LYS A 112 -19.05 17.14 6.70
CA LYS A 112 -20.07 16.10 6.87
C LYS A 112 -19.44 14.71 6.71
N THR A 113 -20.04 13.72 7.35
CA THR A 113 -19.64 12.33 7.16
C THR A 113 -20.86 11.43 7.25
N THR A 114 -20.86 10.35 6.48
CA THR A 114 -21.89 9.32 6.52
C THR A 114 -21.20 7.98 6.73
N VAL A 115 -21.64 7.25 7.75
CA VAL A 115 -21.17 5.89 8.02
C VAL A 115 -22.25 4.95 7.53
N SER A 116 -21.91 4.07 6.58
CA SER A 116 -22.81 3.04 6.08
C SER A 116 -22.11 1.67 6.13
N PRO A 117 -22.83 0.58 6.45
CA PRO A 117 -22.26 -0.76 6.35
C PRO A 117 -21.79 -1.10 4.93
N ALA A 118 -22.46 -0.56 3.91
CA ALA A 118 -22.06 -0.74 2.51
C ALA A 118 -20.69 -0.11 2.23
N ASP A 119 -20.38 1.06 2.79
CA ASP A 119 -19.09 1.73 2.62
C ASP A 119 -17.95 0.93 3.27
N VAL A 120 -18.21 0.32 4.43
CA VAL A 120 -17.24 -0.57 5.09
C VAL A 120 -16.94 -1.78 4.21
N VAL A 121 -17.98 -2.42 3.68
CA VAL A 121 -17.85 -3.57 2.79
C VAL A 121 -17.12 -3.19 1.51
N ASN A 122 -17.43 -2.03 0.92
CA ASN A 122 -16.74 -1.54 -0.27
C ASN A 122 -15.25 -1.33 0.01
N THR A 123 -14.91 -0.67 1.12
CA THR A 123 -13.51 -0.47 1.55
C THR A 123 -12.78 -1.79 1.72
N PHE A 124 -13.45 -2.80 2.27
CA PHE A 124 -12.91 -4.15 2.41
C PHE A 124 -12.68 -4.82 1.06
N VAL A 125 -13.69 -4.86 0.20
CA VAL A 125 -13.62 -5.51 -1.13
C VAL A 125 -12.52 -4.87 -1.99
N ASP A 126 -12.40 -3.54 -1.93
CA ASP A 126 -11.39 -2.77 -2.67
C ASP A 126 -9.97 -3.08 -2.20
N GLY A 127 -9.82 -3.52 -0.96
CA GLY A 127 -8.53 -3.95 -0.42
C GLY A 127 -8.11 -5.33 -0.92
N ILE A 128 -9.02 -6.24 -1.30
CA ILE A 128 -8.66 -7.65 -1.50
C ILE A 128 -7.79 -7.84 -2.74
N LEU A 129 -8.30 -7.49 -3.92
CA LEU A 129 -7.63 -7.83 -5.19
C LEU A 129 -6.31 -7.09 -5.40
N PRO A 130 -6.17 -5.79 -5.06
CA PRO A 130 -4.86 -5.13 -5.08
C PRO A 130 -3.82 -5.80 -4.18
N ASN A 131 -4.21 -6.26 -2.99
CA ASN A 131 -3.34 -6.99 -2.07
C ASN A 131 -3.04 -8.45 -2.51
N VAL A 132 -3.62 -8.92 -3.61
CA VAL A 132 -3.16 -10.12 -4.34
C VAL A 132 -2.26 -9.73 -5.49
N GLY A 133 -2.71 -8.81 -6.35
CA GLY A 133 -2.04 -8.45 -7.60
C GLY A 133 -0.67 -7.84 -7.41
N TYR A 134 -0.53 -6.93 -6.43
CA TYR A 134 0.74 -6.30 -6.10
C TYR A 134 1.80 -7.32 -5.65
N PRO A 135 1.60 -8.11 -4.58
CA PRO A 135 2.64 -9.02 -4.10
C PRO A 135 2.96 -10.15 -5.08
N VAL A 136 1.98 -10.65 -5.84
CA VAL A 136 2.25 -11.66 -6.89
C VAL A 136 3.16 -11.11 -7.97
N THR A 137 2.91 -9.88 -8.42
CA THR A 137 3.71 -9.23 -9.46
C THR A 137 5.10 -8.86 -8.93
N ALA A 138 5.18 -8.33 -7.71
CA ALA A 138 6.44 -7.98 -7.07
C ALA A 138 7.34 -9.21 -6.86
N ASP A 139 6.79 -10.32 -6.34
CA ASP A 139 7.53 -11.58 -6.12
C ASP A 139 8.01 -12.17 -7.45
N TYR A 140 7.13 -12.21 -8.46
CA TYR A 140 7.47 -12.72 -9.79
C TYR A 140 8.62 -11.92 -10.43
N LEU A 141 8.54 -10.59 -10.43
CA LEU A 141 9.56 -9.73 -11.02
C LEU A 141 10.87 -9.77 -10.23
N SER A 142 10.79 -9.79 -8.89
CA SER A 142 11.98 -9.88 -8.03
C SER A 142 12.76 -11.17 -8.28
N GLY A 143 12.07 -12.29 -8.53
CA GLY A 143 12.70 -13.57 -8.87
C GLY A 143 13.25 -13.65 -10.30
N LYS A 144 12.86 -12.73 -11.20
CA LYS A 144 13.30 -12.72 -12.61
C LYS A 144 14.35 -11.67 -12.93
N ILE A 145 14.32 -10.53 -12.24
CA ILE A 145 15.26 -9.43 -12.46
C ILE A 145 16.38 -9.57 -11.43
N PRO A 146 17.62 -9.86 -11.84
CA PRO A 146 18.72 -10.07 -10.92
C PRO A 146 19.07 -8.79 -10.16
N GLU A 147 19.56 -8.96 -8.93
CA GLU A 147 20.10 -7.85 -8.16
C GLU A 147 21.42 -7.36 -8.74
N SER A 148 21.66 -6.05 -8.62
CA SER A 148 22.89 -5.41 -9.05
C SER A 148 23.58 -4.78 -7.85
N LYS A 149 24.91 -4.89 -7.78
CA LYS A 149 25.73 -4.20 -6.77
C LYS A 149 25.82 -2.69 -7.02
N ASN A 150 25.55 -2.24 -8.25
CA ASN A 150 25.49 -0.81 -8.58
C ASN A 150 24.20 -0.20 -8.03
N SER A 151 24.34 0.87 -7.24
CA SER A 151 23.24 1.53 -6.54
C SER A 151 22.19 2.14 -7.47
N LEU A 152 22.60 2.72 -8.60
CA LEU A 152 21.67 3.24 -9.60
C LEU A 152 20.86 2.13 -10.26
N ASN A 153 21.51 1.02 -10.63
CA ASN A 153 20.81 -0.13 -11.20
C ASN A 153 19.87 -0.78 -10.19
N GLN A 154 20.27 -0.85 -8.92
CA GLN A 154 19.42 -1.37 -7.84
C GLN A 154 18.21 -0.46 -7.59
N TYR A 155 18.42 0.85 -7.64
CA TYR A 155 17.36 1.85 -7.59
C TYR A 155 16.36 1.67 -8.74
N LEU A 156 16.85 1.66 -9.98
CA LEU A 156 16.01 1.50 -11.17
C LEU A 156 15.24 0.18 -11.15
N ARG A 157 15.89 -0.90 -10.72
CA ARG A 157 15.24 -2.20 -10.51
C ARG A 157 14.12 -2.10 -9.48
N GLY A 158 14.38 -1.51 -8.32
CA GLY A 158 13.38 -1.35 -7.25
C GLY A 158 12.17 -0.54 -7.73
N SER A 159 12.43 0.61 -8.36
CA SER A 159 11.38 1.48 -8.91
C SER A 159 10.56 0.78 -10.00
N PHE A 160 11.23 0.05 -10.91
CA PHE A 160 10.54 -0.72 -11.95
C PHE A 160 9.63 -1.80 -11.36
N ILE A 161 10.14 -2.58 -10.39
CA ILE A 161 9.36 -3.62 -9.72
C ILE A 161 8.16 -3.00 -9.00
N ASN A 162 8.37 -1.93 -8.23
CA ASN A 162 7.32 -1.25 -7.47
C ASN A 162 6.22 -0.70 -8.39
N VAL A 163 6.58 0.09 -9.41
CA VAL A 163 5.62 0.67 -10.37
C VAL A 163 4.85 -0.41 -11.13
N THR A 164 5.52 -1.49 -11.53
CA THR A 164 4.86 -2.61 -12.23
C THR A 164 3.99 -3.43 -11.27
N ALA A 165 4.38 -3.58 -10.01
CA ALA A 165 3.55 -4.21 -9.00
C ALA A 165 2.29 -3.38 -8.70
N CYS A 166 2.38 -2.05 -8.67
CA CYS A 166 1.20 -1.18 -8.62
C CYS A 166 0.25 -1.45 -9.80
N LEU A 167 0.79 -1.60 -11.02
CA LEU A 167 -0.02 -2.00 -12.18
C LEU A 167 -0.68 -3.37 -11.96
N GLY A 168 0.07 -4.33 -11.44
CA GLY A 168 -0.44 -5.66 -11.09
C GLY A 168 -1.61 -5.61 -10.11
N GLY A 169 -1.53 -4.74 -9.09
CA GLY A 169 -2.63 -4.47 -8.17
C GLY A 169 -3.85 -3.86 -8.87
N SER A 170 -3.64 -2.85 -9.73
CA SER A 170 -4.72 -2.22 -10.51
C SER A 170 -5.39 -3.20 -11.46
N VAL A 171 -4.62 -4.04 -12.16
CA VAL A 171 -5.13 -5.06 -13.09
C VAL A 171 -5.92 -6.14 -12.32
N ALA A 172 -5.42 -6.59 -11.18
CA ALA A 172 -6.15 -7.54 -10.34
C ALA A 172 -7.51 -6.98 -9.88
N ASN A 173 -7.62 -5.66 -9.68
CA ASN A 173 -8.86 -5.01 -9.27
C ASN A 173 -9.86 -4.76 -10.42
N LEU A 174 -9.44 -4.89 -11.68
CA LEU A 174 -10.30 -4.62 -12.85
C LEU A 174 -11.68 -5.29 -12.80
N PRO A 175 -11.83 -6.58 -12.39
CA PRO A 175 -13.14 -7.21 -12.33
C PRO A 175 -14.12 -6.46 -11.41
N VAL A 176 -13.64 -5.98 -10.26
CA VAL A 176 -14.45 -5.18 -9.33
C VAL A 176 -14.72 -3.80 -9.93
N SER A 177 -13.70 -3.13 -10.45
CA SER A 177 -13.83 -1.79 -11.03
C SER A 177 -14.77 -1.75 -12.25
N ILE A 178 -14.79 -2.78 -13.09
CA ILE A 178 -15.67 -2.85 -14.27
C ILE A 178 -17.12 -3.18 -13.85
N VAL A 179 -17.29 -4.17 -12.98
CA VAL A 179 -18.63 -4.70 -12.65
C VAL A 179 -19.37 -3.78 -11.68
N ARG A 180 -18.68 -3.27 -10.65
CA ARG A 180 -19.28 -2.46 -9.59
C ARG A 180 -19.22 -0.97 -9.90
N ASP A 181 -18.07 -0.48 -10.36
CA ASP A 181 -17.80 0.96 -10.48
C ASP A 181 -17.92 1.47 -11.94
N HIS A 182 -18.18 0.56 -12.89
CA HIS A 182 -18.28 0.85 -14.33
C HIS A 182 -17.07 1.61 -14.91
N VAL A 183 -15.89 1.40 -14.33
CA VAL A 183 -14.62 1.99 -14.78
C VAL A 183 -14.06 1.16 -15.94
N SER A 184 -13.69 1.83 -17.03
CA SER A 184 -13.10 1.17 -18.19
C SER A 184 -11.65 0.72 -17.92
N PRO A 185 -11.17 -0.38 -18.54
CA PRO A 185 -9.77 -0.77 -18.43
C PRO A 185 -8.78 0.32 -18.85
N VAL A 186 -9.16 1.14 -19.84
CA VAL A 186 -8.34 2.26 -20.33
C VAL A 186 -8.17 3.32 -19.25
N THR A 187 -9.24 3.62 -18.51
CA THR A 187 -9.19 4.55 -17.37
C THR A 187 -8.25 4.03 -16.29
N THR A 188 -8.31 2.74 -15.97
CA THR A 188 -7.41 2.12 -14.97
C THR A 188 -5.94 2.25 -15.37
N VAL A 189 -5.60 2.00 -16.65
CA VAL A 189 -4.23 2.16 -17.13
C VAL A 189 -3.81 3.63 -17.14
N ALA A 190 -4.69 4.54 -17.55
CA ALA A 190 -4.41 5.97 -17.53
C ALA A 190 -4.16 6.50 -16.12
N ASP A 191 -4.94 6.05 -15.13
CA ASP A 191 -4.77 6.45 -13.74
C ASP A 191 -3.52 5.83 -13.11
N TRP A 192 -3.15 4.61 -13.50
CA TRP A 192 -1.84 4.04 -13.17
C TRP A 192 -0.70 4.88 -13.77
N CYS A 193 -0.77 5.30 -15.04
CA CYS A 193 0.26 6.16 -15.63
C CYS A 193 0.42 7.47 -14.86
N LYS A 194 -0.68 8.07 -14.40
CA LYS A 194 -0.65 9.29 -13.57
C LYS A 194 -0.05 9.04 -12.18
N SER A 195 -0.17 7.82 -11.65
CA SER A 195 0.35 7.48 -10.32
C SER A 195 1.85 7.17 -10.28
N ILE A 196 2.51 6.99 -11.44
CA ILE A 196 3.96 6.68 -11.51
C ILE A 196 4.80 7.71 -10.74
N GLY A 197 4.60 9.01 -11.01
CA GLY A 197 5.34 10.08 -10.32
C GLY A 197 5.17 10.04 -8.79
N PRO A 198 3.92 10.05 -8.28
CA PRO A 198 3.63 9.88 -6.85
C PRO A 198 4.24 8.61 -6.24
N VAL A 199 4.19 7.47 -6.94
CA VAL A 199 4.76 6.19 -6.47
C VAL A 199 6.28 6.28 -6.32
N VAL A 200 6.97 6.82 -7.32
CA VAL A 200 8.43 7.01 -7.28
C VAL A 200 8.82 8.00 -6.18
N ALA A 201 8.15 9.14 -6.07
CA ALA A 201 8.41 10.12 -5.01
C ALA A 201 8.23 9.51 -3.61
N THR A 202 7.16 8.74 -3.42
CA THR A 202 6.88 8.07 -2.13
C THR A 202 7.94 7.02 -1.82
N GLN A 203 8.40 6.26 -2.82
CA GLN A 203 9.51 5.31 -2.65
C GLN A 203 10.80 6.01 -2.22
N ASP A 204 11.13 7.13 -2.86
CA ASP A 204 12.36 7.89 -2.56
C ASP A 204 12.32 8.47 -1.14
N PHE A 205 11.21 9.12 -0.78
CA PHE A 205 11.03 9.64 0.58
C PHE A 205 10.96 8.51 1.61
N PHE A 206 10.34 7.38 1.29
CA PHE A 206 10.31 6.22 2.17
C PHE A 206 11.72 5.72 2.48
N ALA A 207 12.55 5.51 1.44
CA ALA A 207 13.93 5.10 1.62
C ALA A 207 14.71 6.12 2.48
N HIS A 208 14.50 7.42 2.27
CA HIS A 208 15.11 8.48 3.07
C HIS A 208 14.71 8.40 4.55
N PHE A 209 13.40 8.38 4.86
CA PHE A 209 12.93 8.33 6.24
C PHE A 209 13.26 7.02 6.95
N THR A 210 13.25 5.89 6.24
CA THR A 210 13.71 4.62 6.79
C THR A 210 15.17 4.68 7.22
N ASN A 211 16.04 5.33 6.44
CA ASN A 211 17.45 5.51 6.82
C ASN A 211 17.59 6.43 8.04
N ILE A 212 16.83 7.52 8.12
CA ILE A 212 16.81 8.40 9.30
C ILE A 212 16.35 7.63 10.55
N LEU A 213 15.24 6.90 10.44
CA LEU A 213 14.68 6.14 11.56
C LEU A 213 15.62 5.01 12.01
N LYS A 214 16.41 4.43 11.10
CA LYS A 214 17.47 3.47 11.46
C LYS A 214 18.54 4.14 12.31
N CYS A 215 19.07 5.28 11.87
CA CYS A 215 20.10 6.04 12.60
C CYS A 215 19.67 6.53 13.99
N ILE A 216 18.37 6.72 14.22
CA ILE A 216 17.82 7.14 15.53
C ILE A 216 17.56 5.93 16.45
N SER A 217 17.41 4.73 15.88
CA SER A 217 17.04 3.52 16.63
C SER A 217 18.21 2.64 17.06
N GLU A 218 19.42 2.97 16.59
CA GLU A 218 20.71 2.40 17.00
C GLU A 218 21.29 3.20 18.17
#